data_AF-A0A1X1PP73-F1
#
_entry.id   AF-A0A1X1PP73-F1
#
_cell.length_a   1.000
_cell.length_b   1.000
_cell.length_c   1.000
_cell.angle_alpha   90.00
_cell.angle_beta   90.00
_cell.angle_gamma   90.00
#
_symmetry.space_group_name_H-M   'P 1'
#
loop_
_entity.id
_entity.type
_entity.pdbx_description
1 polymer ?
#
loop_
_entity_poly.entity_id
_entity_poly.type
_entity_poly.pdbx_seq_one_letter_code
_entity_poly.pdbx_strand_id
1 'polypeptide(L)'
;MSAISERPQSRPSHPVVLGCVSFAVGGPLVASLVWPAVMLIAWSLIDGPSWDVLKVTAGMVPMIFIASFVFGYFLPATVAGGIMGAIGTRIRRRWFVLLGMAVGAGAMFGFVELVIYLMKSDKFGGINEIATLDAIVTSAVMSHWLHRRLERRR
;
A
#
# COMPACT_ATOMS: atom_id res chain seq x y z
N MET A 1 -12.83 -48.29 -8.35
CA MET A 1 -11.67 -47.51 -7.88
C MET A 1 -11.98 -46.02 -8.05
N SER A 2 -12.31 -45.31 -6.97
CA SER A 2 -12.58 -43.87 -7.02
C SER A 2 -11.25 -43.11 -6.93
N ALA A 3 -10.91 -42.34 -7.96
CA ALA A 3 -9.81 -41.40 -7.92
C ALA A 3 -10.18 -40.25 -6.98
N ILE A 4 -9.66 -40.28 -5.75
CA ILE A 4 -9.64 -39.12 -4.87
C ILE A 4 -8.65 -38.14 -5.50
N SER A 5 -9.16 -37.16 -6.23
CA SER A 5 -8.38 -36.03 -6.71
C SER A 5 -7.90 -35.25 -5.48
N GLU A 6 -6.66 -35.50 -5.06
CA GLU A 6 -5.98 -34.70 -4.04
C GLU A 6 -5.88 -33.27 -4.56
N ARG A 7 -6.80 -32.41 -4.12
CA ARG A 7 -6.64 -30.96 -4.25
C ARG A 7 -5.35 -30.59 -3.51
N PRO A 8 -4.37 -29.91 -4.14
CA PRO A 8 -3.18 -29.47 -3.43
C PRO A 8 -3.62 -28.50 -2.33
N GLN A 9 -3.45 -28.91 -1.07
CA GLN A 9 -3.64 -28.03 0.08
C GLN A 9 -2.67 -26.86 -0.06
N SER A 10 -3.19 -25.69 -0.39
CA SER A 10 -2.43 -24.46 -0.39
C SER A 10 -1.91 -24.20 1.03
N ARG A 11 -0.59 -24.28 1.20
CA ARG A 11 0.06 -24.05 2.50
C ARG A 11 -0.36 -22.66 3.04
N PRO A 12 -0.70 -22.53 4.34
CA PRO A 12 -1.16 -21.28 4.94
C PRO A 12 -0.11 -20.15 4.89
N SER A 13 1.15 -20.46 4.62
CA SER A 13 2.20 -19.46 4.40
C SER A 13 2.10 -18.76 3.03
N HIS A 14 1.49 -19.38 2.03
CA HIS A 14 1.46 -18.85 0.67
C HIS A 14 0.61 -17.56 0.53
N PRO A 15 -0.55 -17.41 1.21
CA PRO A 15 -1.30 -16.16 1.25
C PRO A 15 -0.56 -15.02 1.96
N VAL A 16 0.16 -15.33 3.04
CA VAL A 16 0.96 -14.35 3.81
C VAL A 16 2.10 -13.81 2.96
N VAL A 17 2.91 -14.70 2.38
CA VAL A 17 4.04 -14.32 1.51
C VAL A 17 3.54 -13.53 0.31
N LEU A 18 2.43 -13.96 -0.31
CA LEU A 18 1.81 -13.22 -1.41
C LEU A 18 1.41 -11.80 -0.96
N GLY A 19 0.78 -11.67 0.20
CA GLY A 19 0.39 -10.39 0.77
C GLY A 19 1.59 -9.48 1.02
N CYS A 20 2.62 -9.98 1.72
CA CYS A 20 3.86 -9.25 1.99
C CYS A 20 4.52 -8.74 0.70
N VAL A 21 4.81 -9.63 -0.25
CA VAL A 21 5.53 -9.28 -1.48
C VAL A 21 4.68 -8.34 -2.35
N SER A 22 3.37 -8.58 -2.44
CA SER A 22 2.49 -7.72 -3.24
C SER A 22 2.42 -6.32 -2.68
N PHE A 23 2.35 -6.15 -1.35
CA PHE A 23 2.31 -4.82 -0.74
C PHE A 23 3.68 -4.14 -0.69
N ALA A 24 4.78 -4.90 -0.56
CA ALA A 24 6.13 -4.36 -0.58
C ALA A 24 6.44 -3.62 -1.89
N VAL A 25 5.94 -4.13 -3.02
CA VAL A 25 6.15 -3.53 -4.34
C VAL A 25 4.95 -2.70 -4.79
N GLY A 26 3.75 -3.25 -4.63
CA GLY A 26 2.50 -2.62 -5.04
C GLY A 26 2.13 -1.41 -4.19
N GLY A 27 2.53 -1.38 -2.91
CA GLY A 27 2.33 -0.22 -2.04
C GLY A 27 3.02 1.03 -2.58
N PRO A 28 4.36 1.03 -2.70
CA PRO A 28 5.12 2.10 -3.34
C PRO A 28 4.67 2.45 -4.76
N LEU A 29 4.22 1.47 -5.54
CA LEU A 29 3.75 1.69 -6.91
C LEU A 29 2.39 2.38 -6.96
N VAL A 30 1.47 2.08 -6.05
CA VAL A 30 0.20 2.79 -5.95
C VAL A 30 0.46 4.21 -5.43
N ALA A 31 1.30 4.36 -4.41
CA ALA A 31 1.69 5.64 -3.85
C ALA A 31 2.29 6.60 -4.90
N SER A 32 3.20 6.08 -5.72
CA SER A 32 3.86 6.86 -6.77
C SER A 32 2.94 7.26 -7.91
N LEU A 33 1.76 6.68 -8.04
CA LEU A 33 0.76 7.06 -9.04
C LEU A 33 -0.33 7.95 -8.45
N VAL A 34 -0.84 7.61 -7.26
CA VAL A 34 -1.94 8.32 -6.61
C VAL A 34 -1.52 9.74 -6.26
N TRP A 35 -0.37 9.91 -5.61
CA TRP A 35 0.03 11.25 -5.15
C TRP A 35 0.30 12.22 -6.31
N PRO A 36 1.08 11.87 -7.35
CA PRO A 36 1.24 12.75 -8.51
C PRO A 36 -0.07 13.02 -9.27
N ALA A 37 -1.00 12.05 -9.31
CA ALA A 37 -2.30 12.28 -9.92
C ALA A 37 -3.14 13.29 -9.13
N VAL A 38 -3.14 13.22 -7.79
CA VAL A 38 -3.79 14.21 -6.92
C VAL A 38 -3.18 15.60 -7.14
N MET A 39 -1.85 15.69 -7.18
CA MET A 39 -1.15 16.96 -7.44
C MET A 39 -1.43 17.52 -8.83
N LEU A 40 -1.45 16.67 -9.86
CA LEU A 40 -1.81 17.06 -11.22
C LEU A 40 -3.20 17.67 -11.28
N ILE A 41 -4.19 17.03 -10.63
CA ILE A 41 -5.56 17.54 -10.58
C ILE A 41 -5.61 18.86 -9.81
N ALA A 42 -5.00 18.91 -8.62
CA ALA A 42 -5.01 20.11 -7.78
C ALA A 42 -4.38 21.32 -8.47
N TRP A 43 -3.19 21.16 -9.05
CA TRP A 43 -2.49 22.24 -9.76
C TRP A 43 -3.21 22.63 -11.06
N SER A 44 -3.82 21.68 -11.77
CA SER A 44 -4.62 21.99 -12.96
C SER A 44 -5.88 22.79 -12.64
N LEU A 45 -6.45 22.65 -11.44
CA LEU A 45 -7.61 23.42 -10.99
C LEU A 45 -7.25 24.84 -10.55
N ILE A 46 -6.04 25.06 -10.03
CA ILE A 46 -5.58 26.36 -9.52
C ILE A 46 -5.01 27.21 -10.65
N ASP A 47 -4.04 26.66 -11.39
CA ASP A 47 -3.23 27.41 -12.37
C ASP A 47 -3.62 27.10 -13.83
N GLY A 48 -4.59 26.21 -14.03
CA GLY A 48 -5.01 25.70 -15.33
C GLY A 48 -4.15 24.52 -15.82
N PRO A 49 -4.68 23.71 -16.76
CA PRO A 49 -3.94 22.57 -17.29
C PRO A 49 -2.77 23.04 -18.15
N SER A 50 -1.55 22.60 -17.80
CA SER A 50 -0.33 22.95 -18.54
C SER A 50 0.59 21.74 -18.77
N TRP A 51 1.37 21.81 -19.85
CA TRP A 51 2.37 20.79 -20.17
C TRP A 51 3.49 20.72 -19.13
N ASP A 52 3.79 21.82 -18.46
CA ASP A 52 4.83 21.86 -17.43
C ASP A 52 4.37 21.17 -16.15
N VAL A 53 3.13 21.39 -15.72
CA VAL A 53 2.52 20.65 -14.59
C VAL A 53 2.50 19.14 -14.87
N LEU A 54 2.18 18.73 -16.10
CA LEU A 54 2.20 17.32 -16.49
C LEU A 54 3.63 16.74 -16.43
N LYS A 55 4.64 17.46 -16.92
CA LYS A 55 6.05 17.00 -16.88
C LYS A 55 6.56 16.86 -15.45
N VAL A 56 6.25 17.83 -14.59
CA VAL A 56 6.66 17.81 -13.18
C VAL A 56 6.02 16.62 -12.47
N THR A 57 4.71 16.43 -12.61
CA THR A 57 4.00 15.32 -11.96
C THR A 57 4.43 13.96 -12.50
N ALA A 58 4.69 13.83 -13.80
CA ALA A 58 5.28 12.62 -14.38
C ALA A 58 6.68 12.32 -13.82
N GLY A 59 7.50 13.35 -13.60
CA GLY A 59 8.83 13.22 -12.98
C GLY A 59 8.78 12.83 -11.50
N MET A 60 7.70 13.16 -10.79
CA MET A 60 7.50 12.77 -9.38
C MET A 60 7.28 11.26 -9.23
N VAL A 61 6.68 10.58 -10.21
CA VAL A 61 6.39 9.13 -10.16
C VAL A 61 7.64 8.30 -9.83
N PRO A 62 8.72 8.32 -10.63
CA PRO A 62 9.92 7.55 -10.31
C PRO A 62 10.60 8.02 -9.02
N MET A 63 10.57 9.32 -8.71
CA MET A 63 11.12 9.84 -7.45
C MET A 63 10.41 9.26 -6.23
N ILE A 64 9.07 9.31 -6.18
CA ILE A 64 8.28 8.79 -5.05
C ILE A 64 8.47 7.29 -4.91
N PHE A 65 8.50 6.57 -6.04
CA PHE A 65 8.76 5.13 -6.03
C PHE A 65 10.11 4.82 -5.39
N ILE A 66 11.20 5.45 -5.85
CA ILE A 66 12.55 5.23 -5.30
C ILE A 66 12.62 5.68 -3.84
N ALA A 67 12.09 6.86 -3.52
CA ALA A 67 12.07 7.40 -2.16
C ALA A 67 11.37 6.44 -1.18
N SER A 68 10.31 5.76 -1.60
CA SER A 68 9.61 4.79 -0.77
C SER A 68 10.51 3.62 -0.32
N PHE A 69 11.48 3.22 -1.14
CA PHE A 69 12.47 2.21 -0.76
C PHE A 69 13.60 2.80 0.08
N VAL A 70 14.10 3.98 -0.29
CA VAL A 70 15.19 4.66 0.42
C VAL A 70 14.80 5.02 1.85
N PHE A 71 13.58 5.53 2.06
CA PHE A 71 13.07 5.90 3.38
C PHE A 71 12.39 4.75 4.12
N GLY A 72 12.31 3.55 3.51
CA GLY A 72 11.76 2.37 4.17
C GLY A 72 10.23 2.32 4.28
N TYR A 73 9.49 3.20 3.60
CA TYR A 73 8.02 3.21 3.61
C TYR A 73 7.39 1.94 3.03
N PHE A 74 8.14 1.12 2.29
CA PHE A 74 7.69 -0.21 1.88
C PHE A 74 7.52 -1.18 3.08
N LEU A 75 8.20 -0.96 4.21
CA LEU A 75 8.14 -1.83 5.40
C LEU A 75 6.74 -1.87 6.03
N PRO A 76 6.12 -0.74 6.41
CA PRO A 76 4.75 -0.77 6.95
C PRO A 76 3.75 -1.34 5.95
N ALA A 77 3.92 -1.08 4.64
CA ALA A 77 3.10 -1.70 3.60
C ALA A 77 3.26 -3.24 3.59
N THR A 78 4.50 -3.74 3.68
CA THR A 78 4.81 -5.18 3.73
C THR A 78 4.14 -5.85 4.92
N VAL A 79 4.23 -5.23 6.11
CA VAL A 79 3.60 -5.71 7.35
C VAL A 79 2.07 -5.77 7.18
N ALA A 80 1.46 -4.71 6.66
CA ALA A 80 0.03 -4.68 6.39
C ALA A 80 -0.39 -5.78 5.40
N GLY A 81 0.37 -5.95 4.31
CA GLY A 81 0.13 -7.03 3.33
C GLY A 81 0.20 -8.42 3.95
N GLY A 82 1.16 -8.67 4.84
CA GLY A 82 1.29 -9.94 5.56
C GLY A 82 0.10 -10.25 6.46
N ILE A 83 -0.33 -9.26 7.26
CA ILE A 83 -1.52 -9.37 8.14
C ILE A 83 -2.77 -9.65 7.29
N MET A 84 -2.98 -8.87 6.23
CA MET A 84 -4.13 -9.04 5.34
C MET A 84 -4.09 -10.38 4.60
N GLY A 85 -2.91 -10.84 4.20
CA GLY A 85 -2.68 -12.15 3.61
C GLY A 85 -3.00 -13.31 4.56
N ALA A 86 -2.65 -13.17 5.85
CA ALA A 86 -2.95 -14.16 6.89
C ALA A 86 -4.47 -14.27 7.15
N ILE A 87 -5.17 -13.15 7.15
CA ILE A 87 -6.64 -13.10 7.30
C ILE A 87 -7.32 -13.74 6.09
N GLY A 88 -6.79 -13.49 4.89
CA GLY A 88 -7.27 -14.05 3.64
C GLY A 88 -8.74 -13.72 3.36
N THR A 89 -9.49 -14.65 2.79
CA THR A 89 -10.89 -14.43 2.37
C THR A 89 -11.93 -14.78 3.44
N ARG A 90 -11.52 -14.86 4.72
CA ARG A 90 -12.43 -15.17 5.85
C ARG A 90 -13.50 -14.12 6.07
N ILE A 91 -13.27 -12.90 5.58
CA ILE A 91 -14.14 -11.74 5.77
C ILE A 91 -14.69 -11.27 4.41
N ARG A 92 -15.91 -10.73 4.41
CA ARG A 92 -16.49 -10.09 3.21
C ARG A 92 -15.60 -8.94 2.73
N ARG A 93 -15.53 -8.77 1.41
CA ARG A 93 -14.66 -7.80 0.73
C ARG A 93 -14.70 -6.38 1.29
N ARG A 94 -15.89 -5.83 1.58
CA ARG A 94 -16.05 -4.47 2.11
C ARG A 94 -15.31 -4.31 3.45
N TRP A 95 -15.51 -5.24 4.36
CA TRP A 95 -14.86 -5.25 5.67
C TRP A 95 -13.37 -5.56 5.58
N PHE A 96 -12.97 -6.41 4.63
CA PHE A 96 -11.55 -6.66 4.35
C PHE A 96 -10.82 -5.38 3.90
N VAL A 97 -11.43 -4.58 3.02
CA VAL A 97 -10.83 -3.30 2.58
C VAL A 97 -10.76 -2.29 3.73
N LEU A 98 -11.83 -2.16 4.53
CA LEU A 98 -11.84 -1.29 5.71
C LEU A 98 -10.74 -1.68 6.71
N LEU A 99 -10.59 -2.99 6.96
CA LEU A 99 -9.53 -3.51 7.81
C LEU A 99 -8.14 -3.22 7.23
N GLY A 100 -7.99 -3.37 5.91
CA GLY A 100 -6.76 -3.03 5.19
C GLY A 100 -6.34 -1.58 5.39
N MET A 101 -7.29 -0.64 5.28
CA MET A 101 -7.05 0.78 5.55
C MET A 101 -6.61 1.01 7.00
N ALA A 102 -7.30 0.39 7.97
CA ALA A 102 -6.95 0.54 9.38
C ALA A 102 -5.57 -0.03 9.71
N VAL A 103 -5.25 -1.23 9.22
CA VAL A 103 -3.96 -1.90 9.42
C VAL A 103 -2.83 -1.12 8.74
N GLY A 104 -3.05 -0.67 7.50
CA GLY A 104 -2.08 0.12 6.75
C GLY A 104 -1.79 1.46 7.39
N ALA A 105 -2.83 2.20 7.77
CA ALA A 105 -2.68 3.45 8.50
C ALA A 105 -1.95 3.25 9.83
N GLY A 106 -2.39 2.27 10.63
CA GLY A 106 -1.76 1.97 11.92
C GLY A 106 -0.29 1.58 11.81
N ALA A 107 0.07 0.75 10.81
CA ALA A 107 1.45 0.38 10.55
C ALA A 107 2.30 1.58 10.14
N MET A 108 1.75 2.48 9.33
CA MET A 108 2.43 3.69 8.89
C MET A 108 2.62 4.69 10.04
N PHE A 109 1.58 4.93 10.85
CA PHE A 109 1.68 5.75 12.05
C PHE A 109 2.73 5.22 13.02
N GLY A 110 2.70 3.91 13.32
CA GLY A 110 3.69 3.28 14.18
C GLY A 110 5.11 3.37 13.61
N PHE A 111 5.28 3.26 12.29
CA PHE A 111 6.57 3.44 11.64
C PHE A 111 7.08 4.88 11.77
N VAL A 112 6.23 5.87 11.50
CA VAL A 112 6.59 7.29 11.63
C VAL A 112 6.94 7.65 13.06
N GLU A 113 6.14 7.20 14.03
CA GLU A 113 6.39 7.44 15.46
C GLU A 113 7.71 6.79 15.91
N LEU A 114 7.99 5.57 15.45
CA LEU A 114 9.26 4.90 15.70
C LEU A 114 10.45 5.68 15.11
N VAL A 115 10.31 6.19 13.88
CA VAL A 115 11.35 7.01 13.23
C VAL A 115 11.58 8.32 13.98
N ILE A 116 10.52 9.00 14.39
CA ILE A 116 10.57 10.23 15.20
C ILE A 116 11.32 9.98 16.52
N TYR A 117 10.94 8.91 17.22
CA TYR A 117 11.57 8.50 18.47
C TYR A 117 13.06 8.18 18.30
N LEU A 118 13.42 7.41 17.27
CA LEU A 118 14.81 7.03 16.99
C LEU A 118 15.67 8.24 16.58
N MET A 119 15.10 9.20 15.85
CA MET A 119 15.81 10.40 15.40
C MET A 119 15.84 11.52 16.46
N LYS A 120 15.19 11.35 17.62
CA LYS A 120 15.03 12.41 18.65
C LYS A 120 14.59 13.75 18.03
N SER A 121 13.70 13.68 17.05
CA SER A 121 13.20 14.85 16.32
C SER A 121 11.81 15.20 16.82
N ASP A 122 11.57 16.45 17.22
CA ASP A 122 10.24 16.87 17.69
C ASP A 122 9.25 17.17 16.55
N LYS A 123 9.64 16.96 15.29
CA LYS A 123 8.83 17.35 14.12
C LYS A 123 8.33 16.14 13.33
N PHE A 124 7.00 16.04 13.25
CA PHE A 124 6.32 15.39 12.15
C PHE A 124 6.64 16.17 10.87
N GLY A 125 7.54 15.63 10.03
CA GLY A 125 7.82 16.24 8.73
C GLY A 125 6.63 16.09 7.80
N GLY A 126 6.31 17.11 6.99
CA GLY A 126 5.17 17.07 6.06
C GLY A 126 5.18 15.88 5.09
N ILE A 127 6.35 15.31 4.80
CA ILE A 127 6.51 14.08 4.01
C ILE A 127 5.84 12.88 4.71
N ASN A 128 5.94 12.79 6.04
CA ASN A 128 5.33 11.71 6.81
C ASN A 128 3.80 11.81 6.85
N GLU A 129 3.25 13.03 6.90
CA GLU A 129 1.81 13.25 6.83
C GLU A 129 1.25 12.81 5.48
N ILE A 130 1.90 13.25 4.40
CA ILE A 130 1.55 12.87 3.02
C ILE A 130 1.62 11.34 2.86
N ALA A 131 2.71 10.72 3.33
CA ALA A 131 2.89 9.29 3.22
C ALA A 131 1.86 8.50 4.06
N THR A 132 1.38 9.07 5.17
CA THR A 132 0.32 8.46 6.00
C THR A 132 -1.05 8.52 5.34
N LEU A 133 -1.40 9.66 4.74
CA LEU A 133 -2.62 9.80 3.93
C LEU A 133 -2.60 8.85 2.73
N ASP A 134 -1.48 8.78 2.03
CA ASP A 134 -1.32 7.89 0.88
C ASP A 134 -1.39 6.41 1.30
N ALA A 135 -0.84 6.04 2.46
CA ALA A 135 -0.92 4.68 2.99
C ALA A 135 -2.37 4.19 3.18
N ILE A 136 -3.33 5.06 3.48
CA ILE A 136 -4.75 4.71 3.57
C ILE A 136 -5.26 4.29 2.19
N VAL A 137 -5.06 5.12 1.17
CA VAL A 137 -5.54 4.88 -0.20
C VAL A 137 -4.85 3.65 -0.78
N THR A 138 -3.53 3.60 -0.65
CA THR A 138 -2.69 2.48 -1.09
C THR A 138 -3.14 1.17 -0.45
N SER A 139 -3.41 1.15 0.86
CA SER A 139 -3.90 -0.05 1.54
C SER A 139 -5.31 -0.44 1.10
N ALA A 140 -6.19 0.53 0.83
CA ALA A 140 -7.53 0.24 0.30
C ALA A 140 -7.45 -0.47 -1.06
N VAL A 141 -6.67 0.08 -1.99
CA VAL A 141 -6.47 -0.45 -3.35
C VAL A 141 -5.84 -1.84 -3.29
N MET A 142 -4.76 -1.98 -2.51
CA MET A 142 -4.02 -3.23 -2.40
C MET A 142 -4.83 -4.32 -1.69
N SER A 143 -5.58 -4.00 -0.63
CA SER A 143 -6.49 -4.95 0.02
C SER A 143 -7.64 -5.37 -0.87
N HIS A 144 -8.19 -4.45 -1.67
CA HIS A 144 -9.23 -4.76 -2.64
C HIS A 144 -8.74 -5.73 -3.74
N TRP A 145 -7.51 -5.52 -4.21
CA TRP A 145 -6.84 -6.38 -5.18
C TRP A 145 -6.50 -7.75 -4.59
N LEU A 146 -5.89 -7.77 -3.40
CA LEU A 146 -5.46 -8.99 -2.71
C LEU A 146 -6.66 -9.90 -2.41
N HIS A 147 -7.75 -9.34 -1.88
CA HIS A 147 -8.97 -10.11 -1.60
C HIS A 147 -9.50 -10.79 -2.87
N ARG A 148 -9.61 -10.04 -3.97
CA ARG A 148 -10.05 -10.58 -5.28
C ARG A 148 -9.09 -11.66 -5.80
N ARG A 149 -7.78 -11.51 -5.56
CA ARG A 149 -6.78 -12.50 -6.01
C ARG A 149 -6.83 -13.77 -5.19
N LEU A 150 -7.05 -13.67 -3.88
CA LEU A 150 -7.19 -14.81 -2.98
C LEU A 150 -8.53 -15.54 -3.22
N GLU A 151 -9.62 -14.83 -3.50
CA GLU A 151 -10.91 -15.45 -3.86
C GLU A 151 -10.80 -16.29 -5.13
N ARG A 152 -10.07 -15.83 -6.16
CA ARG A 152 -9.87 -16.59 -7.40
C ARG A 152 -8.96 -17.82 -7.25
N ARG A 153 -8.16 -17.89 -6.17
CA ARG A 153 -7.25 -19.01 -5.90
C ARG A 153 -7.83 -20.02 -4.92
N ARG A 154 -9.03 -19.78 -4.39
CA ARG A 154 -9.77 -20.66 -3.50
C ARG A 154 -10.69 -21.57 -4.31
#